data_AF-A0A6I4SUT4-F1
#
_entry.id   AF-A0A6I4SUT4-F1
#
_cell.length_a   1.000
_cell.length_b   1.000
_cell.length_c   1.000
_cell.angle_alpha   90.00
_cell.angle_beta   90.00
_cell.angle_gamma   90.00
#
_symmetry.space_group_name_H-M   'P 1'
#
loop_
_entity.id
_entity.type
_entity.pdbx_description
1 polymer ?
#
loop_
_entity_poly.entity_id
_entity_poly.type
_entity_poly.pdbx_seq_one_letter_code
_entity_poly.pdbx_strand_id
1 'polypeptide(L)'
;MPAPMGVPVIRANKYHGTADLGLSRYIVMYITQLGWILLGVYLLRNAYWPSTCTPKGIFEVYTCSMRLPETRKWVEAALLTWLWSTPILVALDVSRRYRAWAEKRTDKAPPIKQRKN
;
A
#
# COMPACT_ATOMS: atom_id res chain seq x y z
N MET A 1 15.94 3.31 55.63
CA MET A 1 14.96 3.95 54.73
C MET A 1 15.55 3.97 53.32
N PRO A 2 15.08 3.14 52.37
CA PRO A 2 15.60 3.13 51.01
C PRO A 2 14.98 4.23 50.13
N ALA A 3 15.81 4.85 49.28
CA ALA A 3 15.46 5.94 48.37
C ALA A 3 14.57 5.47 47.21
N PRO A 4 13.65 6.31 46.68
CA PRO A 4 12.85 5.95 45.51
C PRO A 4 13.71 5.96 44.24
N MET A 5 13.71 4.83 43.53
CA MET A 5 14.36 4.64 42.24
C MET A 5 13.80 5.64 41.20
N GLY A 6 14.70 6.44 40.63
CA GLY A 6 14.39 7.32 39.50
C GLY A 6 14.05 6.49 38.26
N VAL A 7 12.90 6.77 37.67
CA VAL A 7 12.47 6.19 36.39
C VAL A 7 13.37 6.76 35.29
N PRO A 8 14.04 5.93 34.46
CA PRO A 8 14.76 6.45 33.31
C PRO A 8 13.77 7.05 32.31
N VAL A 9 13.84 8.36 32.12
CA VAL A 9 13.14 9.04 31.02
C VAL A 9 13.80 8.58 29.72
N ILE A 10 13.19 7.59 29.06
CA ILE A 10 13.58 7.20 27.70
C ILE A 10 13.24 8.37 26.79
N ARG A 11 14.23 9.21 26.50
CA ARG A 11 14.13 10.23 25.45
C ARG A 11 14.11 9.47 24.12
N ALA A 12 12.92 9.12 23.66
CA ALA A 12 12.70 8.61 22.31
C ALA A 12 13.21 9.68 21.33
N ASN A 13 14.40 9.45 20.81
CA ASN A 13 15.08 10.41 19.97
C ASN A 13 14.32 10.48 18.65
N LYS A 14 13.54 11.55 18.49
CA LYS A 14 12.70 11.83 17.33
C LYS A 14 13.59 12.30 16.17
N TYR A 15 14.49 11.44 15.71
CA TYR A 15 15.24 11.66 14.48
C TYR A 15 14.33 11.35 13.30
N HIS A 16 13.46 12.31 12.96
CA HIS A 16 12.95 12.39 11.59
C HIS A 16 14.06 12.99 10.74
N GLY A 17 15.07 12.18 10.43
CA GLY A 17 16.05 12.53 9.42
C GLY A 17 15.31 12.75 8.11
N THR A 18 15.24 14.00 7.67
CA THR A 18 14.90 14.37 6.30
C THR A 18 16.04 13.88 5.41
N ALA A 19 16.10 12.56 5.20
CA ALA A 19 16.98 11.99 4.20
C ALA A 19 16.47 12.48 2.85
N ASP A 20 17.25 13.31 2.18
CA ASP A 20 17.06 13.61 0.76
C ASP A 20 16.87 12.28 0.03
N LEU A 21 15.65 12.08 -0.47
CA LEU A 21 15.30 10.87 -1.19
C LEU A 21 16.04 10.95 -2.52
N GLY A 22 17.23 10.36 -2.57
CA GLY A 22 18.04 10.33 -3.79
C GLY A 22 17.23 9.83 -4.99
N LEU A 23 17.50 10.38 -6.17
CA LEU A 23 16.84 10.07 -7.45
C LEU A 23 16.64 8.55 -7.67
N SER A 24 17.61 7.76 -7.20
CA SER A 24 17.58 6.29 -7.24
C SER A 24 16.33 5.67 -6.63
N ARG A 25 15.83 6.21 -5.50
CA ARG A 25 14.65 5.66 -4.82
C ARG A 25 13.37 5.87 -5.64
N TYR A 26 13.25 7.02 -6.30
CA TYR A 26 12.12 7.29 -7.20
C TYR A 26 12.17 6.40 -8.43
N ILE A 27 13.35 6.21 -9.02
CA ILE A 27 13.53 5.35 -10.19
C ILE A 27 13.09 3.91 -9.88
N VAL A 28 13.58 3.33 -8.77
CA VAL A 28 13.20 1.97 -8.38
C VAL A 28 11.69 1.87 -8.17
N MET A 29 11.08 2.84 -7.50
CA MET A 29 9.63 2.88 -7.29
C MET A 29 8.86 2.86 -8.61
N TYR A 30 9.24 3.68 -9.59
CA TYR A 30 8.59 3.73 -10.90
C TYR A 30 8.82 2.47 -11.73
N ILE A 31 10.03 1.88 -11.68
CA ILE A 31 10.33 0.61 -12.35
C ILE A 31 9.46 -0.51 -11.75
N THR A 32 9.34 -0.58 -10.42
CA THR A 32 8.48 -1.58 -9.77
C THR A 32 7.02 -1.38 -10.15
N GLN A 33 6.54 -0.13 -10.22
CA GLN A 33 5.17 0.16 -10.67
C GLN A 33 4.95 -0.26 -12.13
N LEU A 34 5.88 0.06 -13.03
CA LEU A 34 5.81 -0.36 -14.43
C LEU A 34 5.86 -1.88 -14.56
N GLY A 35 6.76 -2.55 -13.84
CA GLY A 35 6.85 -4.01 -13.80
C GLY A 35 5.56 -4.64 -13.32
N TRP A 36 4.91 -4.07 -12.30
CA TRP A 36 3.63 -4.55 -11.80
C TRP A 36 2.51 -4.43 -12.84
N ILE A 37 2.43 -3.30 -13.56
CA ILE A 37 1.43 -3.08 -14.62
C ILE A 37 1.68 -4.04 -15.79
N LEU A 38 2.93 -4.15 -16.25
CA LEU A 38 3.31 -5.05 -17.35
C LEU A 38 3.02 -6.51 -17.01
N LEU A 39 3.31 -6.93 -15.76
CA LEU A 39 2.97 -8.26 -15.27
C LEU A 39 1.46 -8.54 -15.37
N GLY A 40 0.62 -7.58 -14.97
CA GLY A 40 -0.83 -7.69 -15.10
C GLY A 40 -1.29 -7.86 -16.54
N VAL A 41 -0.78 -7.03 -17.46
CA VAL A 41 -1.11 -7.12 -18.90
C VAL A 41 -0.65 -8.45 -19.49
N TYR A 42 0.54 -8.91 -19.12
CA TYR A 42 1.08 -10.19 -19.55
C TYR A 42 0.20 -11.36 -19.09
N LEU A 43 -0.22 -11.35 -17.82
CA LEU A 43 -1.10 -12.36 -17.25
C LEU A 43 -2.48 -12.32 -17.92
N LEU A 44 -3.05 -11.14 -18.16
CA LEU A 44 -4.34 -10.96 -18.84
C LEU A 44 -4.35 -11.52 -20.26
N ARG A 45 -3.25 -11.33 -21.01
CA ARG A 45 -3.11 -11.82 -22.39
C ARG A 45 -2.87 -13.33 -22.48
N ASN A 46 -2.19 -13.91 -21.50
CA ASN A 46 -1.86 -15.34 -21.47
C ASN A 46 -2.88 -16.20 -20.70
N ALA A 47 -3.75 -15.58 -19.90
CA ALA A 47 -4.79 -16.30 -19.18
C ALA A 47 -5.83 -16.86 -20.16
N TYR A 48 -6.23 -18.11 -19.92
CA TYR A 48 -7.26 -18.76 -20.71
C TYR A 48 -8.62 -18.47 -20.08
N TRP A 49 -9.45 -17.69 -20.78
CA TRP A 49 -10.81 -17.38 -20.32
C TRP A 49 -11.79 -18.39 -20.91
N PRO A 50 -12.61 -19.07 -20.09
CA PRO A 50 -13.67 -19.91 -20.61
C PRO A 50 -14.71 -19.06 -21.34
N SER A 51 -15.31 -19.59 -22.41
CA SER A 51 -16.29 -18.88 -23.24
C SER A 51 -17.51 -18.38 -22.46
N THR A 52 -17.84 -19.01 -21.34
CA THR A 52 -18.88 -18.61 -20.38
C THR A 52 -18.52 -17.41 -19.51
N CYS A 53 -17.26 -16.99 -19.50
CA CYS A 53 -16.75 -15.90 -18.67
C CYS A 53 -15.69 -15.09 -19.44
N THR A 54 -16.04 -14.63 -20.64
CA THR A 54 -15.21 -13.70 -21.42
C THR A 54 -15.48 -12.26 -20.97
N PRO A 55 -14.53 -11.60 -20.28
CA PRO A 55 -14.79 -10.28 -19.73
C PRO A 55 -14.83 -9.22 -20.83
N LYS A 56 -15.94 -8.47 -20.90
CA LYS A 56 -16.07 -7.28 -21.77
C LYS A 56 -15.72 -6.00 -21.02
N GLY A 57 -15.72 -6.02 -19.69
CA GLY A 57 -15.41 -4.88 -18.84
C GLY A 57 -14.54 -5.23 -17.64
N ILE A 58 -13.96 -4.19 -17.01
CA ILE A 58 -13.04 -4.31 -15.86
C ILE A 58 -13.73 -5.02 -14.69
N PHE A 59 -15.00 -4.72 -14.42
CA PHE A 59 -15.75 -5.35 -13.33
C PHE A 59 -15.97 -6.84 -13.57
N GLU A 60 -16.25 -7.23 -14.83
CA GLU A 60 -16.41 -8.63 -15.22
C GLU A 60 -15.09 -9.40 -15.09
N VAL A 61 -13.94 -8.76 -15.32
CA VAL A 61 -12.62 -9.36 -15.04
C VAL A 61 -12.52 -9.75 -13.56
N TYR A 62 -12.94 -8.88 -12.63
CA TYR A 62 -12.94 -9.18 -11.20
C TYR A 62 -13.90 -10.33 -10.85
N THR A 63 -15.14 -10.31 -11.34
CA THR A 63 -16.12 -11.36 -11.02
C THR A 63 -15.76 -12.70 -11.65
N CYS A 64 -15.29 -12.72 -12.89
CA CYS A 64 -14.87 -13.95 -13.56
C CYS A 64 -13.51 -14.46 -13.05
N SER A 65 -12.65 -13.61 -12.44
CA SER A 65 -11.39 -14.05 -11.85
C SER A 65 -11.58 -15.09 -10.75
N MET A 66 -12.69 -15.04 -9.99
CA MET A 66 -13.01 -16.02 -8.95
C MET A 66 -13.22 -17.44 -9.51
N ARG A 67 -13.60 -17.57 -10.79
CA ARG A 67 -13.75 -18.85 -11.49
C ARG A 67 -12.53 -19.27 -12.32
N LEU A 68 -11.50 -18.43 -12.39
CA LEU A 68 -10.27 -18.76 -13.11
C LEU A 68 -9.43 -19.93 -12.53
N PRO A 69 -9.37 -20.21 -11.21
CA PRO A 69 -8.50 -21.27 -10.70
C PRO A 69 -8.99 -22.70 -11.00
N GLU A 70 -10.14 -22.86 -11.64
CA GLU A 70 -10.73 -24.16 -11.98
C GLU A 70 -9.82 -25.00 -12.90
N THR A 71 -9.03 -24.34 -13.75
CA THR A 71 -8.17 -24.97 -14.76
C THR A 71 -6.73 -25.28 -14.29
N ARG A 72 -6.40 -25.02 -13.02
CA ARG A 72 -5.09 -25.33 -12.37
C ARG A 72 -3.84 -24.78 -13.08
N LYS A 73 -3.95 -23.79 -13.97
CA LYS A 73 -2.77 -23.20 -14.62
C LYS A 73 -2.17 -22.09 -13.75
N TRP A 74 -0.83 -22.08 -13.66
CA TRP A 74 -0.08 -21.11 -12.86
C TRP A 74 -0.37 -19.65 -13.26
N VAL A 75 -0.62 -19.39 -14.54
CA VAL A 75 -0.96 -18.07 -15.09
C VAL A 75 -2.29 -17.55 -14.52
N GLU A 76 -3.29 -18.42 -14.38
CA GLU A 76 -4.62 -18.05 -13.88
C GLU A 76 -4.59 -17.74 -12.38
N ALA A 77 -3.87 -18.55 -11.61
CA ALA A 77 -3.65 -18.32 -10.18
C ALA A 77 -2.84 -17.03 -9.93
N ALA A 78 -1.81 -16.78 -10.75
CA ALA A 78 -1.05 -15.54 -10.70
C ALA A 78 -1.90 -14.32 -11.09
N LEU A 79 -2.77 -14.44 -12.09
CA LEU A 79 -3.68 -13.36 -12.49
C LEU A 79 -4.67 -13.03 -11.36
N LEU A 80 -5.27 -14.04 -10.73
CA LEU A 80 -6.15 -13.85 -9.57
C LEU A 80 -5.39 -13.11 -8.46
N THR A 81 -4.20 -13.59 -8.09
CA THR A 81 -3.39 -12.97 -7.04
C THR A 81 -3.04 -11.52 -7.38
N TRP A 82 -2.67 -11.25 -8.64
CA TRP A 82 -2.37 -9.91 -9.12
C TRP A 82 -3.59 -8.99 -9.00
N LEU A 83 -4.77 -9.46 -9.45
CA LEU A 83 -6.02 -8.71 -9.40
C LEU A 83 -6.42 -8.35 -7.97
N TRP A 84 -6.26 -9.28 -7.03
CA TRP A 84 -6.60 -9.09 -5.62
C TRP A 84 -5.53 -8.36 -4.81
N SER A 85 -4.27 -8.36 -5.26
CA SER A 85 -3.18 -7.59 -4.65
C SER A 85 -3.27 -6.10 -5.00
N THR A 86 -3.71 -5.74 -6.21
CA THR A 86 -3.87 -4.33 -6.62
C THR A 86 -4.72 -3.46 -5.67
N PRO A 87 -5.94 -3.85 -5.22
CA PRO A 87 -6.71 -3.02 -4.30
C PRO A 87 -6.05 -2.86 -2.93
N ILE A 88 -5.31 -3.88 -2.45
CA ILE A 88 -4.58 -3.81 -1.18
C ILE A 88 -3.45 -2.79 -1.29
N LEU A 89 -2.68 -2.82 -2.39
CA LEU A 89 -1.60 -1.87 -2.65
C LEU A 89 -2.12 -0.43 -2.73
N VAL A 90 -3.26 -0.23 -3.40
CA VAL A 90 -3.92 1.09 -3.50
C VAL A 90 -4.39 1.55 -2.12
N ALA A 91 -5.03 0.68 -1.33
CA ALA A 91 -5.48 1.03 0.02
C ALA A 91 -4.30 1.41 0.94
N LEU A 92 -3.18 0.69 0.84
CA LEU A 92 -1.95 1.01 1.57
C LEU A 92 -1.39 2.37 1.15
N ASP A 93 -1.35 2.69 -0.14
CA ASP A 93 -0.89 4.00 -0.61
C ASP A 93 -1.80 5.14 -0.12
N VAL A 94 -3.12 4.95 -0.19
CA VAL A 94 -4.10 5.91 0.32
C VAL A 94 -3.94 6.13 1.82
N SER A 95 -3.78 5.06 2.60
CA SER A 95 -3.56 5.17 4.05
C SER A 95 -2.29 5.95 4.39
N ARG A 96 -1.20 5.76 3.62
CA ARG A 96 0.05 6.50 3.80
C ARG A 96 -0.13 7.98 3.51
N ARG A 97 -0.81 8.32 2.40
CA ARG A 97 -1.13 9.71 2.06
C ARG A 97 -2.05 10.36 3.09
N TYR A 98 -3.04 9.62 3.59
CA TYR A 98 -3.95 10.09 4.62
C TYR A 98 -3.22 10.41 5.93
N ARG A 99 -2.30 9.55 6.36
CA ARG A 99 -1.46 9.80 7.55
C ARG A 99 -0.62 11.07 7.41
N ALA A 100 0.08 11.23 6.27
CA ALA A 100 0.87 12.43 6.00
C ALA A 100 0.01 13.71 5.96
N TRP A 101 -1.23 13.61 5.48
CA TRP A 101 -2.18 14.72 5.49
C TRP A 101 -2.72 15.02 6.90
N ALA A 102 -2.98 13.99 7.72
CA ALA A 102 -3.47 14.15 9.09
C ALA A 102 -2.43 14.84 9.99
N GLU A 103 -1.15 14.47 9.86
CA GLU A 103 -0.04 15.11 10.59
C GLU A 103 0.08 16.60 10.25
N LYS A 104 -0.07 16.96 8.96
CA LYS A 104 -0.10 18.37 8.55
C LYS A 104 -1.26 19.17 9.16
N ARG A 105 -2.38 18.52 9.48
CA ARG A 105 -3.52 19.18 10.14
C ARG A 105 -3.26 19.41 11.62
N THR A 106 -2.58 18.49 12.30
CA THR A 106 -2.24 18.64 13.72
C THR A 106 -1.20 19.73 13.99
N ASP A 107 -0.23 19.92 13.09
CA ASP A 107 0.78 20.98 13.23
C ASP A 107 0.21 22.40 13.06
N LYS A 108 -0.90 22.54 12.32
CA LYS A 108 -1.58 23.84 12.15
C LYS A 108 -2.57 24.17 13.26
N ALA A 109 -2.82 23.25 14.19
CA ALA A 109 -3.71 23.52 15.31
C ALA A 109 -3.03 24.51 16.27
N PRO A 110 -3.68 25.63 16.65
CA PRO A 110 -3.09 26.57 17.59
C PRO A 110 -2.87 25.87 18.95
N PRO A 111 -1.75 26.16 19.65
CA PRO A 111 -1.50 25.57 20.96
C PRO A 111 -2.65 25.94 21.90
N ILE A 112 -3.31 24.93 22.47
CA ILE A 112 -4.33 25.10 23.50
C ILE A 112 -3.63 25.79 24.68
N LYS A 113 -3.95 27.08 24.90
CA LYS A 113 -3.52 27.83 26.09
C LYS A 113 -4.00 27.06 27.32
N GLN A 114 -3.09 26.32 27.95
CA GLN A 114 -3.31 25.72 29.27
C GLN A 114 -3.63 26.86 30.24
N ARG A 115 -4.91 27.01 30.59
CA ARG A 115 -5.37 27.99 31.58
C ARG A 115 -4.92 27.48 32.94
N LYS A 116 -3.81 28.03 33.43
CA LYS A 116 -3.31 27.83 34.81
C LYS A 116 -4.34 28.46 35.76
N ASN A 117 -4.98 27.65 36.59
CA ASN A 117 -5.67 28.09 37.81
C ASN A 117 -4.68 28.11 38.96
#